data_AF-A0AA96FMU8-F1
#
_entry.id   AF-A0AA96FMU8-F1
#
_cell.length_a   1.000
_cell.length_b   1.000
_cell.length_c   1.000
_cell.angle_alpha   90.00
_cell.angle_beta   90.00
_cell.angle_gamma   90.00
#
_symmetry.space_group_name_H-M   'P 1'
#
loop_
_entity.id
_entity.type
_entity.pdbx_description
1 polymer ?
#
loop_
_entity_poly.entity_id
_entity_poly.type
_entity_poly.pdbx_seq_one_letter_code
_entity_poly.pdbx_strand_id
1 'polypeptide(L)'
;MTSRVRLHLCDAHHPPAAATALLIASGITRPGPPLHGQQHNLTITNTYGPANKINDKNVPNSTIDNVRVYADRVWPSQAYGIAVNAGLEDTYKDIVPAGNTTLQDYALPASVFTGKSDVTIPVRSPGDSTKTLWLAPAGTTTFAAGPTMTSASGTSTSINVPQAAGDYRLYVLDAQGSASAASKALVRQRWNHVDDKAAGVTYSGAWSNWNDTKDMNGSEKFTSTAGNYAEFSFTGTGVRYLGMTQPNMGKVHVYLDGTLAQAGMDAYAPTVTKQVPLFEKTDLAAGPHTIRVVCTGTKNVASSGTVCALDAFASIAFPATNANYKIVNKGSSKAVDVSGGSMSAGANVLQWTDSGAVNQNWRFVPVGDGSYEIVSRNSGLLMDVSGGVTTDGANIVQSSDTNAANQRWTLVATGNGYYKIKNVNSNDLLTVSSGGTQLVQSADTGADSQLWKIINVD
;
A
#
# COMPACT_ATOMS: atom_id res chain seq x y z
N MET A 1 -47.28 3.46 -8.64
CA MET A 1 -46.93 2.37 -7.72
C MET A 1 -45.67 2.79 -6.97
N THR A 2 -45.78 2.89 -5.65
CA THR A 2 -44.76 3.51 -4.79
C THR A 2 -43.81 2.43 -4.28
N SER A 3 -42.56 2.43 -4.76
CA SER A 3 -41.52 1.53 -4.26
C SER A 3 -40.89 2.15 -3.01
N ARG A 4 -41.06 1.51 -1.84
CA ARG A 4 -40.41 1.89 -0.58
C ARG A 4 -39.02 1.24 -0.54
N VAL A 5 -37.96 2.03 -0.48
CA VAL A 5 -36.62 1.55 -0.10
C VAL A 5 -36.55 1.58 1.43
N ARG A 6 -36.34 0.41 2.05
CA ARG A 6 -36.21 0.25 3.50
C ARG A 6 -34.73 0.37 3.85
N LEU A 7 -34.33 1.46 4.48
CA LEU A 7 -32.98 1.62 5.04
C LEU A 7 -32.93 0.83 6.36
N HIS A 8 -32.09 -0.20 6.46
CA HIS A 8 -31.84 -0.88 7.74
C HIS A 8 -30.91 -0.02 8.59
N LEU A 9 -31.47 0.66 9.58
CA LEU A 9 -30.74 1.14 10.75
C LEU A 9 -30.81 0.01 11.79
N CYS A 10 -29.69 -0.66 12.08
CA CYS A 10 -29.62 -1.56 13.23
C CYS A 10 -29.55 -0.69 14.50
N ASP A 11 -30.64 -0.66 15.24
CA ASP A 11 -30.74 -0.06 16.56
C ASP A 11 -30.24 -1.11 17.58
N ALA A 12 -29.02 -0.95 18.09
CA ALA A 12 -28.53 -1.74 19.21
C ALA A 12 -28.90 -1.02 20.51
N HIS A 13 -29.92 -1.51 21.20
CA HIS A 13 -30.26 -1.04 22.55
C HIS A 13 -29.14 -1.42 23.55
N HIS A 14 -28.38 -0.40 23.99
CA HIS A 14 -27.48 -0.23 25.16
C HIS A 14 -26.04 0.24 24.78
N PRO A 15 -25.40 1.12 25.58
CA PRO A 15 -24.56 2.23 25.11
C PRO A 15 -23.05 1.91 25.13
N PRO A 16 -22.14 2.81 24.70
CA PRO A 16 -22.13 3.74 23.57
C PRO A 16 -21.05 3.30 22.55
N ALA A 17 -21.43 2.97 21.32
CA ALA A 17 -20.46 2.77 20.24
C ALA A 17 -20.91 3.55 19.01
N ALA A 18 -20.00 4.35 18.47
CA ALA A 18 -20.21 5.27 17.37
C ALA A 18 -20.89 4.58 16.17
N ALA A 19 -22.05 5.10 15.76
CA ALA A 19 -22.69 4.73 14.51
C ALA A 19 -22.08 5.56 13.37
N THR A 20 -21.37 4.90 12.45
CA THR A 20 -20.85 5.50 11.22
C THR A 20 -21.89 5.31 10.12
N ALA A 21 -22.38 6.39 9.51
CA ALA A 21 -23.26 6.35 8.34
C ALA A 21 -22.63 7.14 7.19
N LEU A 22 -22.58 6.55 5.98
CA LEU A 22 -22.16 7.21 4.75
C LEU A 22 -23.15 6.85 3.64
N LEU A 23 -23.71 7.86 2.96
CA LEU A 23 -24.69 7.69 1.88
C LEU A 23 -24.12 8.18 0.54
N ILE A 24 -24.34 7.41 -0.53
CA ILE A 24 -23.97 7.73 -1.92
C ILE A 24 -25.23 8.25 -2.64
N ALA A 25 -25.16 9.44 -3.26
CA ALA A 25 -26.26 10.01 -4.04
C ALA A 25 -26.02 9.85 -5.56
N SER A 26 -27.04 9.42 -6.31
CA SER A 26 -27.08 9.45 -7.77
C SER A 26 -27.96 10.62 -8.27
N GLY A 27 -27.51 11.26 -9.36
CA GLY A 27 -28.03 12.55 -9.83
C GLY A 27 -29.30 12.50 -10.69
N ILE A 28 -30.06 13.60 -10.68
CA ILE A 28 -31.05 13.97 -11.69
C ILE A 28 -30.76 15.41 -12.13
N THR A 29 -30.68 15.62 -13.44
CA THR A 29 -30.30 16.86 -14.13
C THR A 29 -31.41 17.91 -14.18
N ARG A 30 -31.04 19.21 -14.07
CA ARG A 30 -31.84 20.36 -14.54
C ARG A 30 -30.91 21.38 -15.24
N PRO A 31 -31.39 22.13 -16.25
CA PRO A 31 -30.54 22.96 -17.10
C PRO A 31 -30.31 24.36 -16.50
N GLY A 32 -29.05 24.75 -16.38
CA GLY A 32 -28.57 26.07 -15.95
C GLY A 32 -27.05 26.15 -16.13
N PRO A 33 -26.45 27.36 -16.21
CA PRO A 33 -25.05 27.54 -16.63
C PRO A 33 -24.06 26.91 -15.63
N PRO A 34 -22.86 26.51 -16.10
CA PRO A 34 -21.97 25.62 -15.36
C PRO A 34 -21.36 26.33 -14.14
N LEU A 35 -21.69 25.83 -12.94
CA LEU A 35 -20.95 26.14 -11.72
C LEU A 35 -19.79 25.14 -11.59
N HIS A 36 -18.57 25.61 -11.77
CA HIS A 36 -17.36 24.86 -11.46
C HIS A 36 -17.20 24.72 -9.94
N GLY A 37 -17.19 23.48 -9.46
CA GLY A 37 -16.60 23.12 -8.17
C GLY A 37 -17.45 23.44 -6.94
N GLN A 38 -17.90 22.37 -6.30
CA GLN A 38 -18.59 22.33 -4.99
C GLN A 38 -20.10 22.64 -5.00
N GLN A 39 -20.88 21.57 -5.17
CA GLN A 39 -22.18 21.48 -4.53
C GLN A 39 -22.44 20.02 -4.11
N HIS A 40 -22.34 19.75 -2.81
CA HIS A 40 -23.20 18.77 -2.18
C HIS A 40 -23.88 19.49 -1.02
N ASN A 41 -24.97 20.20 -1.33
CA ASN A 41 -25.86 20.73 -0.30
C ASN A 41 -26.49 19.54 0.43
N LEU A 42 -26.04 19.26 1.66
CA LEU A 42 -26.76 18.39 2.57
C LEU A 42 -27.79 19.24 3.32
N THR A 43 -29.05 19.19 2.89
CA THR A 43 -30.16 19.68 3.73
C THR A 43 -30.74 18.49 4.47
N ILE A 44 -30.58 18.45 5.79
CA ILE A 44 -31.19 17.43 6.65
C ILE A 44 -32.63 17.86 6.92
N THR A 45 -33.60 17.28 6.22
CA THR A 45 -35.05 17.45 6.47
C THR A 45 -35.65 16.16 7.03
N ASN A 46 -35.25 15.80 8.26
CA ASN A 46 -36.04 15.10 9.28
C ASN A 46 -35.15 14.23 10.17
N THR A 47 -35.01 14.64 11.42
CA THR A 47 -34.98 13.70 12.55
C THR A 47 -36.27 13.90 13.33
N TYR A 48 -37.05 12.83 13.50
CA TYR A 48 -38.35 12.86 14.18
C TYR A 48 -38.23 13.40 15.61
N GLY A 49 -38.99 14.46 15.90
CA GLY A 49 -39.26 14.95 17.26
C GLY A 49 -39.81 16.38 17.23
N PRO A 50 -41.08 16.65 17.61
CA PRO A 50 -41.53 18.01 17.85
C PRO A 50 -40.61 18.66 18.89
N ALA A 51 -40.29 19.94 18.67
CA ALA A 51 -39.22 20.74 19.28
C ALA A 51 -39.16 20.82 20.82
N ASN A 52 -39.93 20.02 21.57
CA ASN A 52 -40.15 20.16 23.01
C ASN A 52 -39.65 18.98 23.87
N LYS A 53 -38.73 18.12 23.41
CA LYS A 53 -38.27 16.96 24.21
C LYS A 53 -36.74 16.74 24.32
N ILE A 54 -35.91 17.75 24.03
CA ILE A 54 -34.42 17.62 24.08
C ILE A 54 -33.79 18.42 25.24
N ASN A 55 -34.58 18.93 26.20
CA ASN A 55 -34.03 19.85 27.21
C ASN A 55 -33.03 19.24 28.21
N ASP A 56 -32.84 17.92 28.26
CA ASP A 56 -31.96 17.27 29.26
C ASP A 56 -31.13 16.10 28.71
N LYS A 57 -30.82 16.07 27.41
CA LYS A 57 -29.99 15.01 26.82
C LYS A 57 -28.80 15.56 26.05
N ASN A 58 -27.59 15.16 26.47
CA ASN A 58 -26.37 15.30 25.68
C ASN A 58 -26.44 14.35 24.48
N VAL A 59 -26.76 14.88 23.31
CA VAL A 59 -26.62 14.14 22.04
C VAL A 59 -25.14 14.12 21.65
N PRO A 60 -24.57 12.97 21.24
CA PRO A 60 -23.18 12.90 20.80
C PRO A 60 -22.98 13.78 19.55
N ASN A 61 -21.91 14.56 19.54
CA ASN A 61 -21.48 15.26 18.33
C ASN A 61 -21.12 14.24 17.25
N SER A 62 -21.73 14.32 16.08
CA SER A 62 -21.27 13.59 14.90
C SER A 62 -20.18 14.40 14.19
N THR A 63 -18.94 13.92 14.24
CA THR A 63 -17.84 14.42 13.40
C THR A 63 -17.88 13.73 12.04
N ILE A 64 -17.92 14.52 10.96
CA ILE A 64 -17.70 14.03 9.60
C ILE A 64 -16.21 14.19 9.32
N ASP A 65 -15.49 13.07 9.23
CA ASP A 65 -14.09 13.09 8.81
C ASP A 65 -13.97 13.57 7.36
N ASN A 66 -12.87 14.25 7.05
CA ASN A 66 -12.55 14.62 5.68
C ASN A 66 -12.52 13.37 4.80
N VAL A 67 -13.28 13.38 3.70
CA VAL A 67 -13.22 12.34 2.67
C VAL A 67 -11.81 12.34 2.08
N ARG A 68 -11.03 11.29 2.34
CA ARG A 68 -9.71 11.10 1.74
C ARG A 68 -9.89 10.80 0.25
N VAL A 69 -9.70 11.81 -0.60
CA VAL A 69 -9.64 11.63 -2.05
C VAL A 69 -8.19 11.37 -2.44
N TYR A 70 -7.89 10.15 -2.88
CA TYR A 70 -6.60 9.82 -3.47
C TYR A 70 -6.59 10.25 -4.93
N ALA A 71 -5.49 10.87 -5.37
CA ALA A 71 -5.36 11.39 -6.74
C ALA A 71 -5.50 10.30 -7.81
N ASP A 72 -5.13 9.05 -7.48
CA ASP A 72 -5.24 7.85 -8.31
C ASP A 72 -6.62 7.17 -8.24
N ARG A 73 -7.54 7.68 -7.40
CA ARG A 73 -8.87 7.10 -7.14
C ARG A 73 -8.82 5.65 -6.63
N VAL A 74 -7.72 5.24 -6.00
CA VAL A 74 -7.58 3.92 -5.38
C VAL A 74 -7.86 4.02 -3.88
N TRP A 75 -8.78 3.20 -3.39
CA TRP A 75 -9.29 3.30 -2.02
C TRP A 75 -8.55 2.34 -1.09
N PRO A 76 -8.30 2.67 0.18
CA PRO A 76 -7.85 1.66 1.13
C PRO A 76 -8.92 0.57 1.25
N SER A 77 -8.49 -0.67 1.50
CA SER A 77 -9.35 -1.84 1.67
C SER A 77 -10.60 -1.62 2.53
N GLN A 78 -10.47 -0.91 3.65
CA GLN A 78 -11.60 -0.59 4.53
C GLN A 78 -12.67 0.24 3.80
N ALA A 79 -12.27 1.28 3.06
CA ALA A 79 -13.19 2.11 2.29
C ALA A 79 -13.71 1.37 1.05
N TYR A 80 -12.90 0.49 0.46
CA TYR A 80 -13.34 -0.40 -0.60
C TYR A 80 -14.40 -1.40 -0.12
N GLY A 81 -14.27 -1.95 1.09
CA GLY A 81 -15.29 -2.81 1.70
C GLY A 81 -16.65 -2.10 1.80
N ILE A 82 -16.64 -0.80 2.12
CA ILE A 82 -17.86 0.03 2.07
C ILE A 82 -18.40 0.08 0.64
N ALA A 83 -17.57 0.28 -0.38
CA ALA A 83 -18.01 0.31 -1.79
C ALA A 83 -18.59 -1.03 -2.27
N VAL A 84 -18.02 -2.16 -1.84
CA VAL A 84 -18.56 -3.50 -2.11
C VAL A 84 -19.95 -3.64 -1.49
N ASN A 85 -20.09 -3.26 -0.22
CA ASN A 85 -21.33 -3.38 0.56
C ASN A 85 -22.41 -2.35 0.20
N ALA A 86 -22.04 -1.17 -0.30
CA ALA A 86 -22.97 -0.11 -0.70
C ALA A 86 -23.62 -0.34 -2.08
N GLY A 87 -23.25 -1.43 -2.77
CA GLY A 87 -23.87 -1.82 -4.04
C GLY A 87 -25.27 -2.38 -3.88
N LEU A 88 -25.93 -2.61 -5.02
CA LEU A 88 -27.12 -3.46 -5.02
C LEU A 88 -26.72 -4.86 -4.55
N GLU A 89 -27.34 -5.30 -3.45
CA GLU A 89 -27.22 -6.68 -2.98
C GLU A 89 -27.63 -7.65 -4.10
N ASP A 90 -27.15 -8.90 -4.04
CA ASP A 90 -27.41 -9.90 -5.09
C ASP A 90 -28.90 -10.07 -5.41
N THR A 91 -29.79 -9.90 -4.43
CA THR A 91 -31.25 -9.96 -4.60
C THR A 91 -31.84 -8.80 -5.41
N TYR A 92 -31.12 -7.68 -5.54
CA TYR A 92 -31.55 -6.47 -6.25
C TYR A 92 -30.74 -6.20 -7.52
N LYS A 93 -29.81 -7.09 -7.90
CA LYS A 93 -28.93 -6.90 -9.07
C LYS A 93 -29.70 -6.74 -10.38
N ASP A 94 -30.84 -7.42 -10.51
CA ASP A 94 -31.69 -7.40 -11.72
C ASP A 94 -32.40 -6.06 -11.97
N ILE A 95 -32.31 -5.12 -11.00
CA ILE A 95 -32.80 -3.74 -11.15
C ILE A 95 -31.87 -2.94 -12.09
N VAL A 96 -30.60 -3.31 -12.19
CA VAL A 96 -29.67 -2.74 -13.17
C VAL A 96 -29.70 -3.60 -14.43
N PRO A 97 -30.01 -3.04 -15.61
CA PRO A 97 -29.97 -3.80 -16.85
C PRO A 97 -28.62 -4.49 -17.03
N ALA A 98 -28.61 -5.78 -17.36
CA ALA A 98 -27.40 -6.60 -17.50
C ALA A 98 -26.36 -6.03 -18.50
N GLY A 99 -26.76 -5.11 -19.39
CA GLY A 99 -25.86 -4.39 -20.29
C GLY A 99 -25.05 -3.25 -19.67
N ASN A 100 -25.37 -2.82 -18.43
CA ASN A 100 -24.74 -1.65 -17.81
C ASN A 100 -23.53 -1.99 -16.93
N THR A 101 -23.34 -3.26 -16.55
CA THR A 101 -22.19 -3.72 -15.74
C THR A 101 -21.79 -5.13 -16.15
N THR A 102 -20.54 -5.29 -16.60
CA THR A 102 -19.97 -6.62 -16.90
C THR A 102 -19.69 -7.39 -15.60
N LEU A 103 -19.59 -8.73 -15.66
CA LEU A 103 -19.42 -9.56 -14.46
C LEU A 103 -18.16 -9.21 -13.67
N GLN A 104 -17.05 -8.89 -14.35
CA GLN A 104 -15.82 -8.50 -13.69
C GLN A 104 -15.90 -7.12 -13.01
N ASP A 105 -16.61 -6.16 -13.61
CA ASP A 105 -16.80 -4.83 -13.04
C ASP A 105 -17.85 -4.86 -11.92
N TYR A 106 -18.76 -5.84 -11.93
CA TYR A 106 -19.66 -6.14 -10.82
C TYR A 106 -18.90 -6.72 -9.62
N ALA A 107 -18.08 -7.74 -9.87
CA ALA A 107 -17.30 -8.42 -8.82
C ALA A 107 -16.24 -7.49 -8.18
N LEU A 108 -15.61 -6.62 -8.98
CA LEU A 108 -14.67 -5.60 -8.54
C LEU A 108 -15.18 -4.18 -8.89
N PRO A 109 -16.04 -3.57 -8.05
CA PRO A 109 -16.74 -2.32 -8.40
C PRO A 109 -15.89 -1.05 -8.28
N ALA A 110 -14.75 -1.10 -7.60
CA ALA A 110 -13.86 0.04 -7.38
C ALA A 110 -12.42 -0.43 -7.18
N SER A 111 -11.46 0.46 -7.47
CA SER A 111 -10.05 0.16 -7.26
C SER A 111 -9.70 0.16 -5.77
N VAL A 112 -8.90 -0.81 -5.35
CA VAL A 112 -8.50 -1.01 -3.96
C VAL A 112 -7.01 -1.16 -3.81
N PHE A 113 -6.47 -0.50 -2.80
CA PHE A 113 -5.12 -0.72 -2.28
C PHE A 113 -5.22 -1.66 -1.09
N THR A 114 -4.43 -2.73 -1.09
CA THR A 114 -4.42 -3.73 -0.01
C THR A 114 -3.60 -3.19 1.15
N GLY A 115 -4.32 -2.75 2.18
CA GLY A 115 -3.82 -2.10 3.38
C GLY A 115 -3.66 -3.09 4.51
N LYS A 116 -3.61 -2.56 5.74
CA LYS A 116 -2.85 -2.99 6.93
C LYS A 116 -2.91 -4.48 7.39
N SER A 117 -3.81 -5.27 6.82
CA SER A 117 -3.96 -6.69 7.16
C SER A 117 -4.57 -7.53 6.04
N ASP A 118 -4.69 -6.98 4.83
CA ASP A 118 -5.48 -7.60 3.78
C ASP A 118 -4.65 -8.63 3.01
N VAL A 119 -4.83 -9.90 3.38
CA VAL A 119 -4.45 -11.06 2.56
C VAL A 119 -5.60 -11.49 1.64
N THR A 120 -6.79 -10.97 1.88
CA THR A 120 -7.99 -11.09 1.05
C THR A 120 -8.61 -9.71 0.84
N ILE A 121 -9.39 -9.57 -0.22
CA ILE A 121 -10.34 -8.46 -0.37
C ILE A 121 -11.76 -9.01 -0.51
N PRO A 122 -12.78 -8.27 -0.03
CA PRO A 122 -14.16 -8.62 -0.33
C PRO A 122 -14.42 -8.46 -1.83
N VAL A 123 -15.26 -9.32 -2.42
CA VAL A 123 -15.72 -9.19 -3.81
C VAL A 123 -17.22 -9.46 -3.85
N ARG A 124 -17.90 -8.94 -4.87
CA ARG A 124 -19.29 -9.35 -5.11
C ARG A 124 -19.32 -10.71 -5.80
N SER A 125 -20.17 -11.59 -5.31
CA SER A 125 -20.36 -12.93 -5.85
C SER A 125 -21.20 -12.87 -7.12
N PRO A 126 -20.72 -13.38 -8.27
CA PRO A 126 -21.59 -13.60 -9.43
C PRO A 126 -22.76 -14.57 -9.15
N GLY A 127 -22.64 -15.42 -8.12
CA GLY A 127 -23.66 -16.40 -7.72
C GLY A 127 -23.66 -17.67 -8.57
N ASP A 128 -22.58 -17.93 -9.32
CA ASP A 128 -22.47 -19.07 -10.24
C ASP A 128 -21.23 -19.90 -9.89
N SER A 129 -21.44 -21.10 -9.34
CA SER A 129 -20.37 -21.99 -8.91
C SER A 129 -19.58 -22.61 -10.06
N THR A 130 -20.09 -22.52 -11.30
CA THR A 130 -19.38 -22.98 -12.50
C THR A 130 -18.34 -21.96 -12.97
N LYS A 131 -18.38 -20.73 -12.43
CA LYS A 131 -17.42 -19.67 -12.74
C LYS A 131 -16.30 -19.64 -11.73
N THR A 132 -15.18 -19.08 -12.15
CA THR A 132 -14.03 -18.81 -11.27
C THR A 132 -13.62 -17.35 -11.39
N LEU A 133 -13.49 -16.69 -10.25
CA LEU A 133 -12.92 -15.35 -10.15
C LEU A 133 -11.39 -15.45 -10.13
N TRP A 134 -10.71 -14.56 -10.83
CA TRP A 134 -9.26 -14.50 -10.86
C TRP A 134 -8.78 -13.06 -10.66
N LEU A 135 -7.85 -12.86 -9.73
CA LEU A 135 -7.01 -11.66 -9.68
C LEU A 135 -5.70 -11.98 -10.40
N ALA A 136 -5.43 -11.29 -11.50
CA ALA A 136 -4.25 -11.53 -12.34
C ALA A 136 -3.73 -10.24 -12.98
N PRO A 137 -2.47 -10.17 -13.44
CA PRO A 137 -1.93 -9.00 -14.13
C PRO A 137 -2.76 -8.65 -15.37
N ALA A 138 -2.78 -7.36 -15.74
CA ALA A 138 -3.44 -6.95 -16.98
C ALA A 138 -2.83 -7.67 -18.20
N GLY A 139 -3.68 -8.08 -19.15
CA GLY A 139 -3.25 -8.83 -20.34
C GLY A 139 -3.08 -10.34 -20.13
N THR A 140 -3.41 -10.88 -18.95
CA THR A 140 -3.34 -12.34 -18.70
C THR A 140 -4.27 -13.11 -19.64
N THR A 141 -3.73 -14.14 -20.30
CA THR A 141 -4.46 -15.06 -21.18
C THR A 141 -4.38 -16.52 -20.71
N THR A 142 -3.50 -16.85 -19.77
CA THR A 142 -3.36 -18.17 -19.17
C THR A 142 -3.38 -18.03 -17.65
N PHE A 143 -4.28 -18.75 -16.99
CA PHE A 143 -4.55 -18.60 -15.57
C PHE A 143 -4.02 -19.80 -14.79
N ALA A 144 -3.13 -19.55 -13.84
CA ALA A 144 -2.54 -20.57 -12.97
C ALA A 144 -2.27 -19.98 -11.59
N ALA A 145 -2.84 -20.57 -10.54
CA ALA A 145 -2.68 -20.05 -9.19
C ALA A 145 -1.20 -20.04 -8.78
N GLY A 146 -0.77 -18.95 -8.16
CA GLY A 146 0.61 -18.77 -7.74
C GLY A 146 0.83 -17.38 -7.11
N PRO A 147 2.09 -16.95 -6.95
CA PRO A 147 2.38 -15.69 -6.26
C PRO A 147 1.87 -14.46 -7.01
N THR A 148 1.69 -14.54 -8.33
CA THR A 148 1.27 -13.42 -9.18
C THR A 148 -0.20 -13.45 -9.56
N MET A 149 -0.94 -14.52 -9.26
CA MET A 149 -2.38 -14.56 -9.53
C MET A 149 -3.08 -15.59 -8.64
N THR A 150 -4.28 -15.25 -8.20
CA THR A 150 -5.08 -16.04 -7.25
C THR A 150 -6.48 -16.25 -7.81
N SER A 151 -7.16 -17.28 -7.32
CA SER A 151 -8.52 -17.59 -7.74
C SER A 151 -9.46 -17.81 -6.55
N ALA A 152 -10.75 -17.65 -6.83
CA ALA A 152 -11.84 -17.98 -5.92
C ALA A 152 -13.04 -18.50 -6.72
N SER A 153 -13.93 -19.27 -6.09
CA SER A 153 -15.17 -19.70 -6.75
C SER A 153 -16.05 -18.49 -7.11
N GLY A 154 -16.83 -18.58 -8.19
CA GLY A 154 -17.83 -17.58 -8.59
C GLY A 154 -19.00 -17.41 -7.62
N THR A 155 -19.04 -18.16 -6.51
CA THR A 155 -19.94 -17.93 -5.37
C THR A 155 -19.25 -17.23 -4.18
N SER A 156 -17.95 -16.96 -4.27
CA SER A 156 -17.17 -16.41 -3.16
C SER A 156 -17.45 -14.93 -2.97
N THR A 157 -17.47 -14.50 -1.70
CA THR A 157 -17.59 -13.09 -1.29
C THR A 157 -16.25 -12.47 -0.93
N SER A 158 -15.16 -13.22 -1.09
CA SER A 158 -13.79 -12.74 -0.94
C SER A 158 -12.85 -13.50 -1.88
N ILE A 159 -11.72 -12.90 -2.19
CA ILE A 159 -10.64 -13.50 -2.97
C ILE A 159 -9.30 -13.17 -2.31
N ASN A 160 -8.37 -14.13 -2.30
CA ASN A 160 -7.00 -13.89 -1.83
C ASN A 160 -6.33 -12.87 -2.74
N VAL A 161 -5.57 -11.95 -2.17
CA VAL A 161 -4.73 -11.04 -2.95
C VAL A 161 -3.47 -11.81 -3.38
N PRO A 162 -2.99 -11.64 -4.63
CA PRO A 162 -1.69 -12.17 -5.02
C PRO A 162 -0.57 -11.73 -4.05
N GLN A 163 0.42 -12.60 -3.87
CA GLN A 163 1.53 -12.40 -2.92
C GLN A 163 2.58 -11.42 -3.46
N ALA A 164 2.81 -11.42 -4.77
CA ALA A 164 3.72 -10.49 -5.41
C ALA A 164 3.15 -9.07 -5.37
N ALA A 165 4.00 -8.07 -5.16
CA ALA A 165 3.58 -6.68 -5.33
C ALA A 165 3.28 -6.41 -6.82
N GLY A 166 2.19 -5.69 -7.07
CA GLY A 166 1.74 -5.39 -8.41
C GLY A 166 0.32 -4.82 -8.46
N ASP A 167 -0.06 -4.41 -9.67
CA ASP A 167 -1.42 -4.02 -10.00
C ASP A 167 -2.12 -5.19 -10.69
N TYR A 168 -3.25 -5.61 -10.13
CA TYR A 168 -4.03 -6.76 -10.57
C TYR A 168 -5.41 -6.33 -11.06
N ARG A 169 -5.94 -7.07 -12.03
CA ARG A 169 -7.30 -6.94 -12.55
C ARG A 169 -8.09 -8.18 -12.20
N LEU A 170 -9.40 -8.01 -12.06
CA LEU A 170 -10.32 -9.13 -11.89
C LEU A 170 -10.78 -9.65 -13.26
N TYR A 171 -10.78 -10.96 -13.39
CA TYR A 171 -11.30 -11.73 -14.52
C TYR A 171 -12.32 -12.75 -14.01
N VAL A 172 -13.30 -13.07 -14.85
CA VAL A 172 -14.26 -14.15 -14.59
C VAL A 172 -14.11 -15.18 -15.68
N LEU A 173 -13.77 -16.41 -15.31
CA LEU A 173 -13.70 -17.55 -16.22
C LEU A 173 -15.00 -18.35 -16.15
N ASP A 174 -15.48 -18.80 -17.30
CA ASP A 174 -16.57 -19.78 -17.38
C ASP A 174 -16.09 -21.23 -17.18
N ALA A 175 -17.02 -22.18 -17.23
CA ALA A 175 -16.73 -23.61 -17.05
C ALA A 175 -15.82 -24.19 -18.14
N GLN A 176 -15.69 -23.52 -19.28
CA GLN A 176 -14.84 -23.90 -20.40
C GLN A 176 -13.46 -23.22 -20.34
N GLY A 177 -13.22 -22.36 -19.35
CA GLY A 177 -11.98 -21.62 -19.18
C GLY A 177 -11.90 -20.32 -20.00
N SER A 178 -12.98 -19.89 -20.64
CA SER A 178 -13.01 -18.63 -21.39
C SER A 178 -13.06 -17.46 -20.41
N ALA A 179 -12.09 -16.56 -20.51
CA ALA A 179 -11.98 -15.40 -19.63
C ALA A 179 -12.81 -14.21 -20.12
N SER A 180 -13.44 -13.48 -19.20
CA SER A 180 -13.97 -12.15 -19.45
C SER A 180 -12.87 -11.16 -19.84
N ALA A 181 -13.26 -9.97 -20.31
CA ALA A 181 -12.34 -8.84 -20.31
C ALA A 181 -11.87 -8.52 -18.87
N ALA A 182 -10.73 -7.84 -18.74
CA ALA A 182 -10.23 -7.35 -17.46
C ALA A 182 -11.19 -6.30 -16.86
N SER A 183 -11.29 -6.28 -15.53
CA SER A 183 -12.04 -5.23 -14.82
C SER A 183 -11.44 -3.84 -15.07
N LYS A 184 -12.26 -2.78 -14.99
CA LYS A 184 -11.82 -1.38 -15.04
C LYS A 184 -11.16 -0.94 -13.74
N ALA A 185 -11.62 -1.48 -12.62
CA ALA A 185 -10.98 -1.34 -11.32
C ALA A 185 -9.73 -2.22 -11.24
N LEU A 186 -8.82 -1.87 -10.33
CA LEU A 186 -7.60 -2.62 -10.03
C LEU A 186 -7.43 -2.88 -8.54
N VAL A 187 -6.72 -3.96 -8.23
CA VAL A 187 -6.25 -4.28 -6.87
C VAL A 187 -4.74 -4.03 -6.85
N ARG A 188 -4.30 -3.11 -6.00
CA ARG A 188 -2.90 -2.74 -5.86
C ARG A 188 -2.31 -3.41 -4.62
N GLN A 189 -1.46 -4.39 -4.84
CA GLN A 189 -0.66 -5.04 -3.80
C GLN A 189 0.70 -4.36 -3.71
N ARG A 190 1.08 -3.86 -2.54
CA ARG A 190 2.40 -3.23 -2.32
C ARG A 190 3.32 -4.05 -1.41
N TRP A 191 2.84 -5.16 -0.87
CA TRP A 191 3.61 -6.02 0.01
C TRP A 191 4.46 -7.00 -0.80
N ASN A 192 5.78 -6.85 -0.67
CA ASN A 192 6.74 -7.85 -1.09
C ASN A 192 6.93 -8.85 0.04
N HIS A 193 6.36 -10.04 -0.13
CA HIS A 193 6.45 -11.11 0.85
C HIS A 193 7.80 -11.84 0.77
N VAL A 194 8.29 -12.25 1.93
CA VAL A 194 9.55 -12.97 2.15
C VAL A 194 9.25 -14.14 3.08
N ASP A 195 9.29 -15.33 2.48
CA ASP A 195 8.97 -16.62 3.08
C ASP A 195 9.85 -17.00 4.28
N ASP A 196 9.35 -17.84 5.19
CA ASP A 196 10.09 -18.33 6.37
C ASP A 196 11.44 -19.00 6.03
N LYS A 197 11.56 -19.60 4.84
CA LYS A 197 12.79 -20.25 4.35
C LYS A 197 13.61 -19.37 3.41
N ALA A 198 13.18 -18.16 3.10
CA ALA A 198 13.94 -17.27 2.24
C ALA A 198 15.28 -16.89 2.87
N ALA A 199 16.33 -16.80 2.05
CA ALA A 199 17.69 -16.50 2.52
C ALA A 199 17.82 -15.13 3.23
N GLY A 200 16.87 -14.22 3.03
CA GLY A 200 16.81 -12.93 3.72
C GLY A 200 16.31 -13.00 5.17
N VAL A 201 15.79 -14.14 5.61
CA VAL A 201 15.31 -14.34 6.98
C VAL A 201 16.36 -15.08 7.79
N THR A 202 16.79 -14.48 8.89
CA THR A 202 17.77 -15.06 9.81
C THR A 202 17.10 -15.48 11.10
N TYR A 203 17.61 -16.55 11.73
CA TYR A 203 17.06 -17.12 12.95
C TYR A 203 18.14 -17.26 14.01
N SER A 204 17.81 -16.91 15.24
CA SER A 204 18.64 -17.15 16.43
C SER A 204 17.98 -18.20 17.32
N GLY A 205 18.80 -19.12 17.81
CA GLY A 205 18.38 -20.29 18.56
C GLY A 205 17.76 -21.38 17.68
N ALA A 206 17.19 -22.40 18.32
CA ALA A 206 16.59 -23.55 17.63
C ALA A 206 15.14 -23.28 17.18
N TRP A 207 14.92 -23.43 15.87
CA TRP A 207 13.61 -23.35 15.24
C TRP A 207 13.30 -24.65 14.51
N SER A 208 12.07 -25.14 14.66
CA SER A 208 11.55 -26.31 13.97
C SER A 208 10.72 -25.87 12.75
N ASN A 209 10.61 -26.74 11.75
CA ASN A 209 9.78 -26.50 10.58
C ASN A 209 8.43 -27.20 10.72
N TRP A 210 7.39 -26.57 10.19
CA TRP A 210 6.11 -27.19 9.92
C TRP A 210 5.69 -26.87 8.48
N ASN A 211 4.99 -27.79 7.83
CA ASN A 211 4.55 -27.62 6.44
C ASN A 211 3.02 -27.79 6.37
N ASP A 212 2.32 -26.77 5.91
CA ASP A 212 0.89 -26.79 5.58
C ASP A 212 0.70 -25.99 4.29
N THR A 213 -0.14 -26.45 3.36
CA THR A 213 -0.40 -25.75 2.10
C THR A 213 -1.08 -24.39 2.27
N LYS A 214 -1.60 -24.10 3.47
CA LYS A 214 -2.16 -22.80 3.86
C LYS A 214 -1.11 -21.81 4.34
N ASP A 215 0.12 -22.29 4.59
CA ASP A 215 1.26 -21.45 4.92
C ASP A 215 1.86 -20.85 3.64
N MET A 216 2.61 -19.77 3.79
CA MET A 216 3.27 -19.11 2.68
C MET A 216 4.28 -20.09 2.08
N ASN A 217 4.15 -20.31 0.77
CA ASN A 217 4.87 -21.35 0.03
C ASN A 217 4.92 -22.73 0.71
N GLY A 218 3.92 -23.05 1.52
CA GLY A 218 3.75 -24.36 2.13
C GLY A 218 4.55 -24.60 3.42
N SER A 219 5.12 -23.56 4.05
CA SER A 219 5.82 -23.76 5.32
C SER A 219 5.84 -22.60 6.30
N GLU A 220 6.15 -22.94 7.54
CA GLU A 220 6.43 -22.03 8.63
C GLU A 220 7.59 -22.56 9.51
N LYS A 221 8.22 -21.65 10.25
CA LYS A 221 9.12 -22.01 11.35
C LYS A 221 8.49 -21.68 12.68
N PHE A 222 8.74 -22.51 13.69
CA PHE A 222 8.27 -22.26 15.05
C PHE A 222 9.30 -22.58 16.12
N THR A 223 9.10 -22.01 17.29
CA THR A 223 9.87 -22.28 18.51
C THR A 223 9.00 -22.07 19.74
N SER A 224 9.43 -22.57 20.89
CA SER A 224 8.80 -22.27 22.20
C SER A 224 9.81 -21.74 23.22
N THR A 225 11.06 -21.58 22.80
CA THR A 225 12.17 -21.17 23.66
C THR A 225 12.20 -19.65 23.77
N ALA A 226 12.15 -19.16 25.00
CA ALA A 226 12.26 -17.73 25.29
C ALA A 226 13.59 -17.17 24.74
N GLY A 227 13.53 -16.01 24.09
CA GLY A 227 14.70 -15.32 23.55
C GLY A 227 15.10 -15.74 22.14
N ASN A 228 14.61 -16.87 21.63
CA ASN A 228 14.77 -17.20 20.20
C ASN A 228 14.06 -16.14 19.36
N TYR A 229 14.68 -15.75 18.25
CA TYR A 229 14.14 -14.71 17.38
C TYR A 229 14.36 -15.01 15.91
N ALA A 230 13.49 -14.40 15.09
CA ALA A 230 13.66 -14.30 13.65
C ALA A 230 13.84 -12.82 13.27
N GLU A 231 14.69 -12.55 12.28
CA GLU A 231 15.06 -11.20 11.87
C GLU A 231 15.14 -11.06 10.35
N PHE A 232 14.65 -9.93 9.85
CA PHE A 232 14.60 -9.59 8.43
C PHE A 232 14.95 -8.11 8.23
N SER A 233 15.83 -7.83 7.28
CA SER A 233 16.18 -6.47 6.87
C SER A 233 15.56 -6.14 5.51
N PHE A 234 15.02 -4.94 5.38
CA PHE A 234 14.32 -4.47 4.18
C PHE A 234 14.58 -2.99 3.95
N THR A 235 14.41 -2.54 2.71
CA THR A 235 14.40 -1.12 2.37
C THR A 235 13.00 -0.72 1.94
N GLY A 236 12.34 0.14 2.71
CA GLY A 236 10.93 0.39 2.48
C GLY A 236 10.25 1.31 3.48
N THR A 237 8.95 1.53 3.28
CA THR A 237 8.10 2.36 4.15
C THR A 237 7.15 1.55 5.02
N GLY A 238 7.22 0.22 4.97
CA GLY A 238 6.35 -0.62 5.75
C GLY A 238 6.84 -2.04 5.88
N VAL A 239 6.40 -2.71 6.94
CA VAL A 239 6.72 -4.11 7.26
C VAL A 239 5.55 -4.80 7.94
N ARG A 240 5.40 -6.09 7.64
CA ARG A 240 4.52 -7.06 8.28
C ARG A 240 5.31 -8.22 8.83
N TYR A 241 4.78 -8.77 9.91
CA TYR A 241 5.07 -10.12 10.38
C TYR A 241 3.79 -10.95 10.26
N LEU A 242 3.86 -12.00 9.45
CA LEU A 242 2.80 -12.99 9.27
C LEU A 242 3.11 -14.24 10.09
N GLY A 243 2.06 -14.76 10.72
CA GLY A 243 2.09 -16.02 11.43
C GLY A 243 0.69 -16.63 11.43
N MET A 244 0.33 -17.22 12.57
CA MET A 244 -0.97 -17.84 12.76
C MET A 244 -1.52 -17.48 14.12
N THR A 245 -2.82 -17.71 14.29
CA THR A 245 -3.42 -17.83 15.61
C THR A 245 -3.94 -19.25 15.81
N GLN A 246 -3.71 -19.84 16.99
CA GLN A 246 -4.15 -21.20 17.33
C GLN A 246 -4.08 -21.45 18.86
N PRO A 247 -4.65 -22.56 19.38
CA PRO A 247 -4.81 -22.75 20.82
C PRO A 247 -3.52 -22.91 21.64
N ASN A 248 -2.38 -23.22 21.03
CA ASN A 248 -1.11 -23.44 21.72
C ASN A 248 -0.11 -22.27 21.54
N MET A 249 -0.54 -21.13 20.99
CA MET A 249 0.36 -20.00 20.74
C MET A 249 0.76 -19.26 22.01
N GLY A 250 2.00 -18.80 22.02
CA GLY A 250 2.57 -17.91 23.02
C GLY A 250 2.58 -16.45 22.56
N LYS A 251 3.33 -15.64 23.32
CA LYS A 251 3.49 -14.22 23.06
C LYS A 251 4.82 -13.91 22.39
N VAL A 252 4.84 -12.88 21.55
CA VAL A 252 6.06 -12.35 20.91
C VAL A 252 6.29 -10.88 21.25
N HIS A 253 7.56 -10.47 21.26
CA HIS A 253 7.95 -9.07 21.14
C HIS A 253 8.35 -8.77 19.70
N VAL A 254 7.99 -7.59 19.19
CA VAL A 254 8.46 -7.10 17.91
C VAL A 254 9.33 -5.87 18.13
N TYR A 255 10.55 -5.91 17.60
CA TYR A 255 11.46 -4.79 17.56
C TYR A 255 11.58 -4.29 16.11
N LEU A 256 11.65 -2.97 15.95
CA LEU A 256 11.99 -2.31 14.70
C LEU A 256 13.22 -1.44 14.93
N ASP A 257 14.24 -1.62 14.10
CA ASP A 257 15.51 -0.89 14.16
C ASP A 257 16.13 -0.91 15.57
N GLY A 258 16.09 -2.08 16.21
CA GLY A 258 16.58 -2.30 17.58
C GLY A 258 15.69 -1.75 18.70
N THR A 259 14.63 -1.01 18.39
CA THR A 259 13.69 -0.43 19.36
C THR A 259 12.46 -1.32 19.52
N LEU A 260 11.98 -1.53 20.75
CA LEU A 260 10.77 -2.31 21.00
C LEU A 260 9.54 -1.60 20.41
N ALA A 261 9.00 -2.14 19.32
CA ALA A 261 7.86 -1.58 18.60
C ALA A 261 6.52 -2.09 19.14
N GLN A 262 6.46 -3.37 19.56
CA GLN A 262 5.27 -3.95 20.17
C GLN A 262 5.67 -5.00 21.21
N ALA A 263 5.10 -4.90 22.41
CA ALA A 263 5.36 -5.82 23.49
C ALA A 263 4.26 -6.88 23.64
N GLY A 264 4.66 -8.13 23.92
CA GLY A 264 3.77 -9.19 24.44
C GLY A 264 2.57 -9.51 23.55
N MET A 265 2.71 -9.37 22.24
CA MET A 265 1.67 -9.66 21.27
C MET A 265 1.26 -11.13 21.38
N ASP A 266 -0.02 -11.35 21.61
CA ASP A 266 -0.58 -12.67 21.88
C ASP A 266 -1.17 -13.26 20.60
N ALA A 267 -0.63 -14.40 20.17
CA ALA A 267 -1.09 -15.10 18.98
C ALA A 267 -2.11 -16.20 19.30
N TYR A 268 -2.62 -16.29 20.53
CA TYR A 268 -3.66 -17.26 20.87
C TYR A 268 -4.99 -16.98 20.17
N ALA A 269 -5.61 -18.04 19.66
CA ALA A 269 -7.03 -18.09 19.33
C ALA A 269 -7.59 -19.49 19.61
N PRO A 270 -8.89 -19.64 19.92
CA PRO A 270 -9.50 -20.97 20.13
C PRO A 270 -9.58 -21.81 18.84
N THR A 271 -9.39 -21.19 17.67
CA THR A 271 -9.42 -21.83 16.35
C THR A 271 -8.19 -21.46 15.55
N VAL A 272 -7.72 -22.37 14.69
CA VAL A 272 -6.56 -22.14 13.83
C VAL A 272 -6.93 -21.17 12.70
N THR A 273 -6.17 -20.09 12.57
CA THR A 273 -6.19 -19.19 11.40
C THR A 273 -4.75 -18.98 10.93
N LYS A 274 -4.47 -19.30 9.67
CA LYS A 274 -3.17 -19.12 9.02
C LYS A 274 -3.11 -17.77 8.28
N GLN A 275 -1.92 -17.35 7.86
CA GLN A 275 -1.70 -16.08 7.14
C GLN A 275 -2.17 -14.84 7.93
N VAL A 276 -2.04 -14.86 9.26
CA VAL A 276 -2.47 -13.75 10.10
C VAL A 276 -1.37 -12.69 10.17
N PRO A 277 -1.64 -11.43 9.76
CA PRO A 277 -0.72 -10.32 9.93
C PRO A 277 -0.73 -9.90 11.41
N LEU A 278 0.07 -10.60 12.22
CA LEU A 278 0.14 -10.39 13.67
C LEU A 278 0.67 -8.98 13.99
N PHE A 279 1.64 -8.48 13.23
CA PHE A 279 2.15 -7.12 13.33
C PHE A 279 2.22 -6.42 11.98
N GLU A 280 1.93 -5.13 11.97
CA GLU A 280 2.20 -4.27 10.82
C GLU A 280 2.55 -2.83 11.22
N LYS A 281 3.55 -2.27 10.54
CA LYS A 281 3.78 -0.83 10.44
C LYS A 281 3.87 -0.39 8.96
N THR A 282 3.19 0.70 8.59
CA THR A 282 3.05 1.19 7.19
C THR A 282 3.49 2.63 6.99
N ASP A 283 3.87 3.27 8.07
CA ASP A 283 4.30 4.66 8.20
C ASP A 283 5.79 4.73 8.59
N LEU A 284 6.59 3.75 8.16
CA LEU A 284 8.04 3.83 8.33
C LEU A 284 8.61 4.87 7.36
N ALA A 285 9.65 5.55 7.81
CA ALA A 285 10.36 6.50 6.98
C ALA A 285 11.16 5.73 5.93
N ALA A 286 11.01 5.99 4.62
CA ALA A 286 11.64 5.08 3.67
C ALA A 286 13.16 5.02 3.79
N GLY A 287 13.66 3.80 3.86
CA GLY A 287 15.07 3.55 4.02
C GLY A 287 15.30 2.14 4.50
N PRO A 288 16.54 1.79 4.83
CA PRO A 288 16.86 0.50 5.41
C PRO A 288 16.24 0.39 6.81
N HIS A 289 15.64 -0.75 7.08
CA HIS A 289 15.04 -1.11 8.35
C HIS A 289 15.31 -2.57 8.68
N THR A 290 15.21 -2.90 9.96
CA THR A 290 15.27 -4.28 10.44
C THR A 290 14.08 -4.55 11.35
N ILE A 291 13.35 -5.63 11.08
CA ILE A 291 12.34 -6.19 11.99
C ILE A 291 12.91 -7.42 12.69
N ARG A 292 12.69 -7.51 14.01
CA ARG A 292 13.03 -8.70 14.81
C ARG A 292 11.82 -9.14 15.63
N VAL A 293 11.42 -10.40 15.47
CA VAL A 293 10.33 -11.04 16.21
C VAL A 293 10.94 -12.01 17.22
N VAL A 294 10.74 -11.73 18.51
CA VAL A 294 11.35 -12.48 19.62
C VAL A 294 10.27 -13.28 20.36
N CYS A 295 10.46 -14.60 20.47
CA CYS A 295 9.58 -15.44 21.26
C CYS A 295 9.79 -15.17 22.75
N THR A 296 8.72 -14.89 23.49
CA THR A 296 8.83 -14.59 24.92
C THR A 296 8.93 -15.83 25.79
N GLY A 297 8.55 -17.01 25.26
CA GLY A 297 8.33 -18.21 26.08
C GLY A 297 7.20 -18.06 27.10
N THR A 298 6.35 -17.05 26.96
CA THR A 298 5.16 -16.82 27.81
C THR A 298 3.88 -17.00 27.01
N LYS A 299 2.76 -17.20 27.70
CA LYS A 299 1.43 -17.41 27.12
C LYS A 299 0.36 -16.80 28.00
N ASN A 300 -0.84 -16.59 27.46
CA ASN A 300 -2.01 -16.34 28.31
C ASN A 300 -2.50 -17.64 28.97
N VAL A 301 -3.45 -17.50 29.89
CA VAL A 301 -4.05 -18.60 30.66
C VAL A 301 -4.80 -19.60 29.78
N ALA A 302 -5.47 -19.15 28.72
CA ALA A 302 -6.29 -19.99 27.84
C ALA A 302 -5.47 -20.80 26.83
N SER A 303 -4.23 -20.39 26.54
CA SER A 303 -3.34 -21.10 25.64
C SER A 303 -2.80 -22.39 26.26
N SER A 304 -2.67 -23.46 25.47
CA SER A 304 -2.08 -24.72 25.89
C SER A 304 -0.54 -24.77 25.77
N GLY A 305 0.08 -23.75 25.15
CA GLY A 305 1.52 -23.73 24.87
C GLY A 305 2.10 -22.33 24.69
N THR A 306 3.41 -22.26 24.46
CA THR A 306 4.15 -21.00 24.29
C THR A 306 4.72 -20.86 22.87
N VAL A 307 4.06 -21.49 21.89
CA VAL A 307 4.56 -21.55 20.52
C VAL A 307 4.55 -20.16 19.88
N CYS A 308 5.70 -19.75 19.39
CA CYS A 308 5.85 -18.58 18.53
C CYS A 308 6.22 -19.10 17.15
N ALA A 309 5.53 -18.64 16.12
CA ALA A 309 5.72 -19.13 14.77
C ALA A 309 5.80 -17.99 13.76
N LEU A 310 6.70 -18.14 12.80
CA LEU A 310 6.90 -17.23 11.68
C LEU A 310 6.58 -17.97 10.39
N ASP A 311 5.65 -17.38 9.65
CA ASP A 311 5.24 -17.86 8.34
C ASP A 311 5.89 -16.99 7.25
N ALA A 312 5.81 -15.66 7.38
CA ALA A 312 6.51 -14.76 6.47
C ALA A 312 6.74 -13.38 7.08
N PHE A 313 7.70 -12.66 6.49
CA PHE A 313 7.71 -11.21 6.54
C PHE A 313 7.11 -10.65 5.26
N ALA A 314 6.66 -9.39 5.30
CA ALA A 314 6.41 -8.64 4.08
C ALA A 314 6.87 -7.20 4.24
N SER A 315 7.29 -6.55 3.17
CA SER A 315 7.69 -5.14 3.20
C SER A 315 7.07 -4.33 2.08
N ILE A 316 6.82 -3.05 2.32
CA ILE A 316 6.50 -2.10 1.25
C ILE A 316 7.82 -1.54 0.75
N ALA A 317 8.31 -2.05 -0.37
CA ALA A 317 9.51 -1.51 -0.98
C ALA A 317 9.29 -0.05 -1.35
N PHE A 318 10.27 0.78 -1.03
CA PHE A 318 10.30 2.16 -1.45
C PHE A 318 11.73 2.59 -1.76
N PRO A 319 11.95 3.22 -2.92
CA PRO A 319 10.98 3.41 -4.00
C PRO A 319 10.67 2.09 -4.71
N ALA A 320 9.49 1.97 -5.32
CA ALA A 320 9.07 0.79 -6.05
C ALA A 320 9.78 0.72 -7.41
N THR A 321 10.29 -0.47 -7.75
CA THR A 321 11.27 -0.71 -8.83
C THR A 321 10.82 -0.33 -10.24
N ASN A 322 9.51 -0.30 -10.48
CA ASN A 322 8.90 -0.02 -11.78
C ASN A 322 7.94 1.17 -11.75
N ALA A 323 8.01 1.97 -10.69
CA ALA A 323 7.21 3.16 -10.58
C ALA A 323 7.98 4.42 -10.98
N ASN A 324 7.23 5.41 -11.47
CA ASN A 324 7.69 6.74 -11.75
C ASN A 324 7.44 7.63 -10.55
N TYR A 325 8.38 8.52 -10.30
CA TYR A 325 8.40 9.40 -9.17
C TYR A 325 8.75 10.82 -9.58
N LYS A 326 8.12 11.79 -8.94
CA LYS A 326 8.65 13.15 -8.85
C LYS A 326 9.49 13.28 -7.60
N ILE A 327 10.54 14.08 -7.69
CA ILE A 327 11.42 14.41 -6.56
C ILE A 327 11.25 15.90 -6.30
N VAL A 328 10.61 16.28 -5.19
CA VAL A 328 10.20 17.67 -4.91
C VAL A 328 10.97 18.22 -3.72
N ASN A 329 11.63 19.36 -3.88
CA ASN A 329 12.40 19.98 -2.81
C ASN A 329 11.47 20.57 -1.72
N LYS A 330 11.85 20.42 -0.45
CA LYS A 330 11.10 20.96 0.69
C LYS A 330 11.04 22.48 0.71
N GLY A 331 12.18 23.15 0.54
CA GLY A 331 12.29 24.60 0.65
C GLY A 331 11.60 25.36 -0.49
N SER A 332 11.71 24.87 -1.72
CA SER A 332 11.18 25.56 -2.91
C SER A 332 9.84 25.03 -3.41
N SER A 333 9.43 23.82 -3.01
CA SER A 333 8.31 23.07 -3.60
C SER A 333 8.42 22.81 -5.11
N LYS A 334 9.63 22.94 -5.69
CA LYS A 334 9.92 22.66 -7.10
C LYS A 334 10.39 21.21 -7.29
N ALA A 335 10.15 20.66 -8.49
CA ALA A 335 10.52 19.31 -8.86
C ALA A 335 11.90 19.27 -9.52
N VAL A 336 12.64 18.17 -9.32
CA VAL A 336 13.84 17.84 -10.10
C VAL A 336 13.45 17.63 -11.56
N ASP A 337 14.16 18.31 -12.45
CA ASP A 337 13.80 18.47 -13.86
C ASP A 337 15.06 18.40 -14.74
N VAL A 338 14.99 17.66 -15.85
CA VAL A 338 16.01 17.74 -16.90
C VAL A 338 15.74 18.97 -17.75
N SER A 339 16.69 19.93 -17.72
CA SER A 339 16.56 21.24 -18.34
C SER A 339 16.07 21.17 -19.79
N GLY A 340 14.95 21.84 -20.06
CA GLY A 340 14.34 21.93 -21.39
C GLY A 340 13.83 20.59 -21.95
N GLY A 341 13.70 19.56 -21.11
CA GLY A 341 13.31 18.22 -21.54
C GLY A 341 14.34 17.54 -22.45
N SER A 342 15.61 17.93 -22.36
CA SER A 342 16.67 17.37 -23.20
C SER A 342 16.80 15.85 -23.04
N MET A 343 17.12 15.17 -24.16
CA MET A 343 17.42 13.73 -24.18
C MET A 343 18.92 13.44 -24.25
N SER A 344 19.77 14.47 -24.28
CA SER A 344 21.22 14.31 -24.45
C SER A 344 21.93 14.07 -23.13
N ALA A 345 22.96 13.22 -23.16
CA ALA A 345 23.93 13.10 -22.07
C ALA A 345 24.67 14.43 -21.84
N GLY A 346 24.98 14.72 -20.58
CA GLY A 346 25.54 15.99 -20.14
C GLY A 346 24.50 17.11 -19.99
N ALA A 347 23.22 16.87 -20.32
CA ALA A 347 22.20 17.87 -20.09
C ALA A 347 22.00 18.10 -18.59
N ASN A 348 21.80 19.37 -18.25
CA ASN A 348 21.72 19.81 -16.86
C ASN A 348 20.46 19.30 -16.16
N VAL A 349 20.60 18.88 -14.91
CA VAL A 349 19.48 18.56 -14.02
C VAL A 349 19.34 19.70 -13.02
N LEU A 350 18.17 20.34 -13.01
CA LEU A 350 17.86 21.53 -12.22
C LEU A 350 16.57 21.30 -11.43
N GLN A 351 16.12 22.30 -10.66
CA GLN A 351 14.74 22.31 -10.18
C GLN A 351 13.86 23.26 -10.99
N TRP A 352 12.63 22.84 -11.25
CA TRP A 352 11.63 23.63 -11.96
C TRP A 352 10.26 23.54 -11.33
N THR A 353 9.38 24.48 -11.67
CA THR A 353 7.98 24.40 -11.24
C THR A 353 7.38 23.07 -11.72
N ASP A 354 6.73 22.35 -10.81
CA ASP A 354 6.10 21.08 -11.13
C ASP A 354 4.99 21.31 -12.17
N SER A 355 5.19 20.75 -13.36
CA SER A 355 4.25 20.81 -14.48
C SER A 355 3.65 19.44 -14.80
N GLY A 356 4.14 18.36 -14.18
CA GLY A 356 3.80 16.98 -14.55
C GLY A 356 4.42 16.51 -15.86
N ALA A 357 5.36 17.26 -16.44
CA ALA A 357 6.07 16.87 -17.65
C ALA A 357 6.96 15.65 -17.42
N VAL A 358 7.18 14.85 -18.47
CA VAL A 358 7.91 13.57 -18.38
C VAL A 358 9.36 13.75 -17.96
N ASN A 359 9.98 14.89 -18.27
CA ASN A 359 11.35 15.25 -17.84
C ASN A 359 11.46 15.57 -16.34
N GLN A 360 10.35 15.53 -15.60
CA GLN A 360 10.29 15.62 -14.13
C GLN A 360 9.99 14.26 -13.47
N ASN A 361 9.87 13.20 -14.28
CA ASN A 361 9.58 11.85 -13.80
C ASN A 361 10.87 11.01 -13.79
N TRP A 362 11.09 10.34 -12.67
CA TRP A 362 12.29 9.58 -12.36
C TRP A 362 11.92 8.17 -11.90
N ARG A 363 12.73 7.18 -12.23
CA ARG A 363 12.62 5.81 -11.70
C ARG A 363 13.85 5.50 -10.88
N PHE A 364 13.65 4.84 -9.75
CA PHE A 364 14.74 4.36 -8.92
C PHE A 364 14.96 2.88 -9.20
N VAL A 365 16.11 2.56 -9.78
CA VAL A 365 16.52 1.18 -10.09
C VAL A 365 17.51 0.73 -9.01
N PRO A 366 17.19 -0.29 -8.21
CA PRO A 366 18.08 -0.75 -7.15
C PRO A 366 19.29 -1.46 -7.74
N VAL A 367 20.46 -1.19 -7.17
CA VAL A 367 21.74 -1.82 -7.56
C VAL A 367 21.99 -3.13 -6.79
N GLY A 368 21.32 -3.30 -5.64
CA GLY A 368 21.38 -4.51 -4.80
C GLY A 368 22.22 -4.34 -3.52
N ASP A 369 22.98 -3.24 -3.39
CA ASP A 369 23.78 -2.87 -2.22
C ASP A 369 23.08 -1.82 -1.33
N GLY A 370 21.80 -1.56 -1.56
CA GLY A 370 21.02 -0.50 -0.90
C GLY A 370 21.10 0.86 -1.59
N SER A 371 21.89 0.99 -2.67
CA SER A 371 21.88 2.16 -3.55
C SER A 371 20.95 2.00 -4.75
N TYR A 372 20.69 3.13 -5.41
CA TYR A 372 19.83 3.25 -6.58
C TYR A 372 20.53 4.02 -7.69
N GLU A 373 20.26 3.63 -8.92
CA GLU A 373 20.36 4.49 -10.09
C GLU A 373 19.05 5.27 -10.23
N ILE A 374 19.15 6.59 -10.40
CA ILE A 374 17.98 7.46 -10.57
C ILE A 374 17.86 7.79 -12.06
N VAL A 375 16.92 7.14 -12.75
CA VAL A 375 16.78 7.15 -14.20
C VAL A 375 15.72 8.17 -14.62
N SER A 376 16.08 9.08 -15.52
CA SER A 376 15.12 9.98 -16.17
C SER A 376 14.15 9.18 -17.05
N ARG A 377 12.85 9.38 -16.86
CA ARG A 377 11.83 8.70 -17.70
C ARG A 377 11.68 9.30 -19.08
N ASN A 378 12.18 10.51 -19.27
CA ASN A 378 12.17 11.17 -20.57
C ASN A 378 13.26 10.62 -21.49
N SER A 379 14.49 10.43 -20.97
CA SER A 379 15.66 10.08 -21.78
C SER A 379 16.18 8.66 -21.56
N GLY A 380 15.88 8.03 -20.42
CA GLY A 380 16.50 6.78 -19.98
C GLY A 380 17.91 6.94 -19.40
N LEU A 381 18.40 8.18 -19.27
CA LEU A 381 19.73 8.49 -18.73
C LEU A 381 19.73 8.63 -17.20
N LEU A 382 20.88 8.45 -16.56
CA LEU A 382 21.05 8.45 -15.11
C LEU A 382 21.36 9.84 -14.56
N MET A 383 20.84 10.16 -13.38
CA MET A 383 21.30 11.30 -12.58
C MET A 383 22.75 11.08 -12.14
N ASP A 384 23.61 12.03 -12.49
CA ASP A 384 25.06 11.91 -12.45
C ASP A 384 25.67 13.17 -11.82
N VAL A 385 26.61 12.99 -10.90
CA VAL A 385 27.51 14.08 -10.48
C VAL A 385 28.57 14.27 -11.55
N SER A 386 28.49 15.40 -12.25
CA SER A 386 29.26 15.67 -13.47
C SER A 386 30.76 15.43 -13.28
N GLY A 387 31.31 14.55 -14.11
CA GLY A 387 32.73 14.21 -14.10
C GLY A 387 33.20 13.44 -12.86
N GLY A 388 32.28 12.97 -12.01
CA GLY A 388 32.61 12.28 -10.76
C GLY A 388 33.31 13.18 -9.74
N VAL A 389 33.19 14.51 -9.88
CA VAL A 389 33.77 15.49 -8.95
C VAL A 389 33.20 15.25 -7.55
N THR A 390 34.01 15.36 -6.50
CA THR A 390 33.61 15.09 -5.10
C THR A 390 33.57 16.33 -4.22
N THR A 391 33.77 17.52 -4.79
CA THR A 391 33.72 18.78 -4.05
C THR A 391 32.30 19.34 -4.01
N ASP A 392 32.01 20.09 -2.95
CA ASP A 392 30.79 20.91 -2.83
C ASP A 392 30.56 21.77 -4.07
N GLY A 393 29.31 21.88 -4.49
CA GLY A 393 28.90 22.66 -5.64
C GLY A 393 29.08 21.95 -6.98
N ALA A 394 29.56 20.70 -7.02
CA ALA A 394 29.64 19.94 -8.26
C ALA A 394 28.24 19.79 -8.90
N ASN A 395 28.19 20.03 -10.21
CA ASN A 395 26.94 20.09 -10.95
C ASN A 395 26.29 18.71 -11.13
N ILE A 396 24.96 18.68 -11.18
CA ILE A 396 24.19 17.46 -11.49
C ILE A 396 23.73 17.49 -12.95
N VAL A 397 24.00 16.41 -13.66
CA VAL A 397 23.62 16.21 -15.06
C VAL A 397 22.89 14.88 -15.24
N GLN A 398 22.31 14.65 -16.41
CA GLN A 398 21.96 13.30 -16.85
C GLN A 398 23.07 12.73 -17.73
N SER A 399 23.42 11.46 -17.57
CA SER A 399 24.48 10.82 -18.36
C SER A 399 24.16 9.37 -18.69
N SER A 400 24.85 8.81 -19.67
CA SER A 400 24.77 7.38 -19.97
C SER A 400 25.32 6.58 -18.79
N ASP A 401 24.74 5.40 -18.55
CA ASP A 401 25.22 4.49 -17.52
C ASP A 401 26.69 4.08 -17.79
N THR A 402 27.53 4.34 -16.80
CA THR A 402 28.96 3.95 -16.77
C THR A 402 29.27 3.01 -15.62
N ASN A 403 28.23 2.59 -14.86
CA ASN A 403 28.31 1.79 -13.65
C ASN A 403 29.20 2.42 -12.55
N ALA A 404 29.43 3.73 -12.62
CA ALA A 404 30.34 4.46 -11.74
C ALA A 404 29.62 4.92 -10.45
N ALA A 405 30.37 5.05 -9.35
CA ALA A 405 29.81 5.40 -8.04
C ALA A 405 29.15 6.79 -8.01
N ASN A 406 29.54 7.71 -8.90
CA ASN A 406 28.94 9.04 -9.00
C ASN A 406 27.53 9.03 -9.63
N GLN A 407 27.09 7.88 -10.15
CA GLN A 407 25.73 7.63 -10.68
C GLN A 407 24.85 6.84 -9.71
N ARG A 408 25.40 6.48 -8.53
CA ARG A 408 24.70 5.71 -7.50
C ARG A 408 24.32 6.60 -6.33
N TRP A 409 23.09 6.44 -5.85
CA TRP A 409 22.49 7.28 -4.84
C TRP A 409 21.84 6.45 -3.73
N THR A 410 22.00 6.88 -2.49
CA THR A 410 21.30 6.30 -1.34
C THR A 410 20.22 7.26 -0.85
N LEU A 411 19.11 6.70 -0.38
CA LEU A 411 18.00 7.45 0.19
C LEU A 411 18.05 7.35 1.71
N VAL A 412 18.25 8.48 2.37
CA VAL A 412 18.27 8.55 3.84
C VAL A 412 17.01 9.24 4.32
N ALA A 413 16.13 8.48 4.97
CA ALA A 413 14.92 8.98 5.58
C ALA A 413 15.22 9.96 6.71
N THR A 414 14.40 11.01 6.82
CA THR A 414 14.49 11.98 7.92
C THR A 414 13.35 11.84 8.94
N GLY A 415 12.47 10.85 8.78
CA GLY A 415 11.39 10.54 9.73
C GLY A 415 10.09 11.33 9.55
N ASN A 416 10.05 12.33 8.68
CA ASN A 416 8.91 13.24 8.49
C ASN A 416 8.38 13.27 7.03
N GLY A 417 8.65 12.21 6.26
CA GLY A 417 8.24 12.09 4.85
C GLY A 417 9.17 12.77 3.84
N TYR A 418 10.33 13.27 4.29
CA TYR A 418 11.41 13.77 3.44
C TYR A 418 12.65 12.87 3.48
N TYR A 419 13.45 12.97 2.41
CA TYR A 419 14.65 12.20 2.16
C TYR A 419 15.83 13.12 1.89
N LYS A 420 17.01 12.69 2.35
CA LYS A 420 18.29 13.14 1.82
C LYS A 420 18.70 12.16 0.72
N ILE A 421 19.06 12.67 -0.45
CA ILE A 421 19.52 11.86 -1.59
C ILE A 421 21.03 12.00 -1.65
N LYS A 422 21.75 10.96 -1.23
CA LYS A 422 23.19 11.00 -0.96
C LYS A 422 23.97 10.26 -2.04
N ASN A 423 24.94 10.91 -2.65
CA ASN A 423 25.80 10.30 -3.66
C ASN A 423 26.75 9.27 -3.02
N VAL A 424 26.93 8.12 -3.66
CA VAL A 424 27.79 7.04 -3.14
C VAL A 424 29.28 7.35 -3.28
N ASN A 425 29.68 8.14 -4.29
CA ASN A 425 31.09 8.49 -4.52
C ASN A 425 31.62 9.54 -3.54
N SER A 426 30.89 10.64 -3.36
CA SER A 426 31.33 11.78 -2.53
C SER A 426 30.84 11.72 -1.08
N ASN A 427 29.74 11.01 -0.82
CA ASN A 427 28.93 11.13 0.40
C ASN A 427 28.15 12.46 0.55
N ASP A 428 28.14 13.31 -0.47
CA ASP A 428 27.39 14.57 -0.45
C ASP A 428 25.94 14.40 -0.86
N LEU A 429 25.11 15.38 -0.51
CA LEU A 429 23.67 15.39 -0.76
C LEU A 429 23.31 16.16 -2.02
N LEU A 430 22.34 15.65 -2.77
CA LEU A 430 21.62 16.42 -3.78
C LEU A 430 21.02 17.67 -3.11
N THR A 431 21.41 18.83 -3.61
CA THR A 431 21.17 20.12 -2.98
C THR A 431 20.71 21.14 -4.01
N VAL A 432 19.67 21.89 -3.70
CA VAL A 432 19.36 23.13 -4.41
C VAL A 432 20.43 24.16 -4.08
N SER A 433 21.14 24.66 -5.09
CA SER A 433 22.17 25.67 -4.89
C SER A 433 21.60 26.98 -4.35
N SER A 434 22.45 27.84 -3.78
CA SER A 434 22.04 29.15 -3.27
C SER A 434 21.40 30.05 -4.32
N GLY A 435 21.68 29.82 -5.62
CA GLY A 435 21.03 30.51 -6.74
C GLY A 435 19.59 30.08 -7.01
N GLY A 436 19.08 29.04 -6.33
CA GLY A 436 17.66 28.70 -6.32
C GLY A 436 17.11 27.97 -7.55
N THR A 437 17.94 27.66 -8.55
CA THR A 437 17.52 26.89 -9.74
C THR A 437 18.38 25.65 -9.96
N GLN A 438 19.70 25.75 -9.78
CA GLN A 438 20.63 24.66 -10.07
C GLN A 438 20.59 23.58 -8.99
N LEU A 439 20.78 22.33 -9.40
CA LEU A 439 21.08 21.25 -8.47
C LEU A 439 22.57 20.94 -8.49
N VAL A 440 23.12 20.81 -7.30
CA VAL A 440 24.51 20.48 -7.05
C VAL A 440 24.58 19.38 -6.00
N GLN A 441 25.75 18.79 -5.78
CA GLN A 441 26.01 18.09 -4.52
C GLN A 441 26.61 19.07 -3.49
N SER A 442 26.34 18.84 -2.21
CA SER A 442 27.10 19.48 -1.13
C SER A 442 26.98 18.69 0.18
N ALA A 443 27.92 18.93 1.10
CA ALA A 443 27.91 18.37 2.44
C ALA A 443 26.58 18.60 3.18
N ASP A 444 26.23 17.68 4.08
CA ASP A 444 24.98 17.73 4.84
C ASP A 444 24.96 18.90 5.83
N THR A 445 24.06 19.86 5.60
CA THR A 445 23.83 21.03 6.44
C THR A 445 22.51 20.94 7.21
N GLY A 446 21.67 19.94 6.92
CA GLY A 446 20.30 19.84 7.43
C GLY A 446 19.32 20.89 6.86
N ALA A 447 19.73 21.67 5.86
CA ALA A 447 18.88 22.70 5.27
C ALA A 447 17.73 22.11 4.42
N ASP A 448 16.62 22.85 4.33
CA ASP A 448 15.46 22.45 3.52
C ASP A 448 15.78 22.35 2.01
N SER A 449 16.86 22.97 1.55
CA SER A 449 17.41 22.81 0.20
C SER A 449 17.97 21.41 -0.09
N GLN A 450 18.16 20.58 0.95
CA GLN A 450 18.71 19.22 0.87
C GLN A 450 17.67 18.13 1.20
N LEU A 451 16.42 18.55 1.44
CA LEU A 451 15.32 17.66 1.82
C LEU A 451 14.34 17.51 0.66
N TRP A 452 14.06 16.26 0.30
CA TRP A 452 13.31 15.90 -0.90
C TRP A 452 12.13 15.00 -0.57
N LYS A 453 10.97 15.32 -1.14
CA LYS A 453 9.79 14.46 -1.12
C LYS A 453 9.76 13.65 -2.40
N ILE A 454 9.73 12.33 -2.28
CA ILE A 454 9.66 11.41 -3.42
C ILE A 454 8.20 10.96 -3.57
N ILE A 455 7.54 11.36 -4.64
CA ILE A 455 6.09 11.23 -4.84
C ILE A 455 5.85 10.31 -6.03
N ASN A 456 5.14 9.19 -5.81
CA ASN A 456 4.73 8.28 -6.89
C ASN A 456 3.73 9.00 -7.83
N VAL A 457 3.90 8.85 -9.14
CA VAL A 457 3.06 9.49 -10.17
C VAL A 457 2.36 8.52 -11.12
N ASP A 458 2.24 7.24 -10.72
CA ASP A 458 1.59 6.16 -11.50
C ASP A 458 0.23 5.69 -10.96
#